data_AF-A0A2R7YVD7-F1
#
_entry.id   AF-A0A2R7YVD7-F1
#
_cell.length_a   1.000
_cell.length_b   1.000
_cell.length_c   1.000
_cell.angle_alpha   90.00
_cell.angle_beta   90.00
_cell.angle_gamma   90.00
#
_symmetry.space_group_name_H-M   'P 1'
#
loop_
_entity.id
_entity.type
_entity.pdbx_description
1 polymer ?
#
loop_
_entity_poly.entity_id
_entity_poly.type
_entity_poly.pdbx_seq_one_letter_code
_entity_poly.pdbx_strand_id
1 'polypeptide(L)'
;MTMFRDPVRWLESWWRYRARLDDGSDNSTQELTFEDFARAYVDADPSAPTPRGRPGAFITLDGVVEVDRVLSVERPDVWQAWFGDRVGADVSVERRNVSTERIAPELSAQTRAELVDYFAPEYAVQSRLAETGEWSGARGTPLAVPPRPTKTKHLKGAQKS
;
A
#
# COMPACT_ATOMS: atom_id res chain seq x y z
N MET A 1 4.39 -12.27 11.53
CA MET A 1 5.33 -11.32 10.90
C MET A 1 4.76 -10.89 9.56
N THR A 2 5.01 -9.65 9.13
CA THR A 2 4.62 -9.14 7.81
C THR A 2 5.75 -8.31 7.18
N MET A 3 5.69 -8.13 5.87
CA MET A 3 6.49 -7.14 5.14
C MET A 3 5.66 -5.87 4.90
N PHE A 4 6.31 -4.72 4.99
CA PHE A 4 5.67 -3.43 4.83
C PHE A 4 6.49 -2.57 3.86
N ARG A 5 5.79 -1.86 2.98
CA ARG A 5 6.38 -1.04 1.93
C ARG A 5 5.95 0.40 2.14
N ASP A 6 6.74 1.35 1.65
CA ASP A 6 6.27 2.73 1.49
C ASP A 6 4.88 2.76 0.83
N PRO A 7 3.88 3.45 1.40
CA PRO A 7 2.50 3.33 0.97
C PRO A 7 2.27 3.89 -0.43
N VAL A 8 3.03 4.91 -0.85
CA VAL A 8 2.95 5.44 -2.22
C VAL A 8 3.56 4.46 -3.20
N ARG A 9 4.72 3.87 -2.89
CA ARG A 9 5.33 2.79 -3.70
C ARG A 9 4.48 1.52 -3.74
N TRP A 10 3.74 1.23 -2.67
CA TRP A 10 2.76 0.15 -2.64
C TRP A 10 1.60 0.44 -3.61
N LEU A 11 1.06 1.66 -3.58
CA LEU A 11 -0.02 2.08 -4.48
C LEU A 11 0.45 2.09 -5.95
N GLU A 12 1.63 2.62 -6.21
CA GLU A 12 2.31 2.61 -7.51
C GLU A 12 2.52 1.19 -8.03
N SER A 13 2.81 0.23 -7.15
CA SER A 13 2.97 -1.17 -7.56
C SER A 13 1.66 -1.79 -8.06
N TRP A 14 0.51 -1.39 -7.51
CA TRP A 14 -0.79 -1.79 -8.02
C TRP A 14 -1.06 -1.18 -9.39
N TRP A 15 -0.77 0.11 -9.56
CA TRP A 15 -0.90 0.80 -10.84
C TRP A 15 -0.03 0.12 -11.92
N ARG A 16 1.26 -0.11 -11.67
CA ARG A 16 2.13 -0.80 -12.64
C ARG A 16 1.71 -2.25 -12.91
N TYR A 17 1.26 -2.97 -11.89
CA TYR A 17 0.78 -4.34 -12.06
C TYR A 17 -0.45 -4.39 -12.95
N ARG A 18 -1.40 -3.47 -12.74
CA ARG A 18 -2.66 -3.39 -13.49
C ARG A 18 -2.48 -2.87 -14.92
N ALA A 19 -1.43 -2.09 -15.19
CA ALA A 19 -1.07 -1.67 -16.54
C ALA A 19 -0.59 -2.83 -17.43
N ARG A 20 -0.21 -3.97 -16.83
CA ARG A 20 0.22 -5.18 -17.57
C ARG A 20 -0.89 -6.20 -17.79
N LEU A 21 -2.12 -5.88 -17.34
CA LEU A 21 -3.28 -6.72 -17.63
C LEU A 21 -3.66 -6.58 -19.11
N ASP A 22 -4.35 -7.58 -19.64
CA ASP A 22 -4.80 -7.59 -21.03
C ASP A 22 -5.70 -6.39 -21.34
N ASP A 23 -5.58 -5.87 -22.56
CA ASP A 23 -6.40 -4.78 -23.09
C ASP A 23 -7.89 -5.17 -22.99
N GLY A 24 -8.68 -4.33 -22.30
CA GLY A 24 -10.11 -4.57 -22.05
C GLY A 24 -10.45 -5.15 -20.67
N SER A 25 -9.47 -5.39 -19.79
CA SER A 25 -9.76 -5.69 -18.38
C SER A 25 -10.36 -4.46 -17.68
N ASP A 26 -11.49 -4.64 -16.98
CA ASP A 26 -12.08 -3.61 -16.10
C ASP A 26 -11.10 -3.10 -15.01
N ASN A 27 -10.03 -3.85 -14.74
CA ASN A 27 -9.00 -3.49 -13.78
C ASN A 27 -7.73 -2.92 -14.42
N SER A 28 -7.70 -2.72 -15.74
CA SER A 28 -6.53 -2.16 -16.42
C SER A 28 -6.30 -0.70 -16.02
N THR A 29 -5.03 -0.30 -15.92
CA THR A 29 -4.63 1.09 -15.66
C THR A 29 -3.75 1.65 -16.78
N GLN A 30 -3.70 1.01 -17.95
CA GLN A 30 -2.88 1.44 -19.09
C GLN A 30 -3.17 2.89 -19.50
N GLU A 31 -4.44 3.28 -19.49
CA GLU A 31 -4.91 4.61 -19.91
C GLU A 31 -5.00 5.62 -18.73
N LEU A 32 -4.48 5.26 -17.55
CA LEU A 32 -4.55 6.10 -16.36
C LEU A 32 -3.17 6.60 -15.97
N THR A 33 -3.05 7.91 -15.77
CA THR A 33 -1.87 8.46 -15.10
C THR A 33 -1.84 7.98 -13.65
N PHE A 34 -0.65 7.93 -13.05
CA PHE A 34 -0.56 7.58 -11.63
C PHE A 34 -1.20 8.65 -10.74
N GLU A 35 -1.19 9.92 -11.14
CA GLU A 35 -1.89 10.99 -10.40
C GLU A 35 -3.40 10.74 -10.35
N ASP A 36 -4.03 10.45 -11.49
CA ASP A 36 -5.47 10.15 -11.54
C ASP A 36 -5.80 8.90 -10.72
N PHE A 37 -4.95 7.87 -10.82
CA PHE A 37 -5.09 6.65 -10.03
C PHE A 37 -4.98 6.90 -8.52
N ALA A 38 -4.03 7.74 -8.09
CA ALA A 38 -3.81 8.06 -6.70
C ALA A 38 -4.98 8.88 -6.11
N ARG A 39 -5.47 9.88 -6.85
CA ARG A 39 -6.64 10.67 -6.46
C ARG A 39 -7.89 9.80 -6.35
N ALA A 40 -8.15 8.96 -7.34
CA ALA A 40 -9.28 8.02 -7.31
C ALA A 40 -9.21 7.04 -6.12
N TYR A 41 -8.00 6.63 -5.73
CA TYR A 41 -7.79 5.79 -4.55
C TYR A 41 -8.11 6.52 -3.24
N VAL A 42 -7.66 7.77 -3.09
CA VAL A 42 -7.96 8.64 -1.93
C VAL A 42 -9.47 8.91 -1.83
N ASP A 43 -10.11 9.20 -2.96
CA ASP A 43 -11.55 9.47 -3.08
C ASP A 43 -12.44 8.23 -2.90
N ALA A 44 -11.82 7.05 -2.79
CA ALA A 44 -12.51 5.76 -2.73
C ALA A 44 -13.50 5.55 -3.88
N ASP A 45 -13.11 5.94 -5.10
CA ASP A 45 -13.93 5.77 -6.31
C ASP A 45 -14.17 4.27 -6.56
N PRO A 46 -15.44 3.80 -6.50
CA PRO A 46 -15.76 2.38 -6.68
C PRO A 46 -15.66 1.91 -8.14
N SER A 47 -15.63 2.84 -9.10
CA SER A 47 -15.48 2.57 -10.53
C SER A 47 -14.03 2.53 -10.97
N ALA A 48 -13.14 3.18 -10.21
CA ALA A 48 -11.73 3.20 -10.53
C ALA A 48 -11.08 1.84 -10.24
N PRO A 49 -10.14 1.40 -11.09
CA PRO A 49 -9.43 0.15 -10.92
C PRO A 49 -8.35 0.31 -9.84
N THR A 50 -8.72 0.71 -8.62
CA THR A 50 -7.81 0.87 -7.48
C THR A 50 -7.90 -0.35 -6.53
N PRO A 51 -6.87 -0.64 -5.71
CA PRO A 51 -6.95 -1.69 -4.70
C PRO A 51 -8.01 -1.35 -3.65
N ARG A 52 -8.71 -2.36 -3.10
CA ARG A 52 -9.81 -2.17 -2.12
C ARG A 52 -9.37 -1.91 -0.68
N GLY A 53 -8.14 -2.24 -0.32
CA GLY A 53 -7.58 -2.08 1.03
C GLY A 53 -6.47 -1.04 1.10
N ARG A 54 -5.86 -0.89 2.28
CA ARG A 54 -4.67 -0.07 2.54
C ARG A 54 -3.68 -0.84 3.42
N PRO A 55 -2.36 -0.59 3.35
CA PRO A 55 -1.36 -1.40 4.06
C PRO A 55 -1.60 -1.49 5.57
N GLY A 56 -1.98 -0.38 6.22
CA GLY A 56 -2.21 -0.35 7.66
C GLY A 56 -3.35 -1.27 8.11
N ALA A 57 -4.38 -1.47 7.27
CA ALA A 57 -5.52 -2.32 7.59
C ALA A 57 -5.15 -3.81 7.65
N PHE A 58 -4.07 -4.24 6.99
CA PHE A 58 -3.63 -5.64 6.98
C PHE A 58 -2.81 -6.02 8.22
N ILE A 59 -2.40 -5.04 9.03
CA ILE A 59 -1.60 -5.27 10.23
C ILE A 59 -2.36 -4.89 11.51
N THR A 60 -3.58 -4.36 11.37
CA THR A 60 -4.39 -3.86 12.48
C THR A 60 -5.72 -4.59 12.60
N LEU A 61 -6.19 -4.72 13.83
CA LEU A 61 -7.55 -5.11 14.19
C LEU A 61 -7.99 -4.20 15.33
N ASP A 62 -9.21 -3.66 15.28
CA ASP A 62 -9.76 -2.80 16.34
C ASP A 62 -8.81 -1.66 16.81
N GLY A 63 -8.05 -1.09 15.88
CA GLY A 63 -7.12 0.02 16.15
C GLY A 63 -5.80 -0.38 16.84
N VAL A 64 -5.50 -1.68 16.94
CA VAL A 64 -4.24 -2.19 17.48
C VAL A 64 -3.51 -3.04 16.45
N VAL A 65 -2.18 -3.00 16.49
CA VAL A 65 -1.33 -3.84 15.63
C VAL A 65 -1.37 -5.29 16.11
N GLU A 66 -1.64 -6.23 15.20
CA GLU A 66 -1.83 -7.67 15.51
C GLU A 66 -0.76 -8.59 14.91
N VAL A 67 0.39 -8.02 14.56
CA VAL A 67 1.56 -8.76 14.10
C VAL A 67 2.74 -8.53 15.04
N ASP A 68 3.52 -9.58 15.33
CA ASP A 68 4.65 -9.46 16.26
C ASP A 68 5.85 -8.71 15.68
N ARG A 69 5.99 -8.72 14.35
CA ARG A 69 7.12 -8.14 13.64
C ARG A 69 6.72 -7.60 12.27
N VAL A 70 7.22 -6.41 11.95
CA VAL A 70 7.10 -5.76 10.64
C VAL A 70 8.51 -5.57 10.07
N LEU A 71 8.72 -5.94 8.81
CA LEU A 71 9.98 -5.78 8.09
C LEU A 71 9.79 -4.85 6.89
N SER A 72 10.70 -3.89 6.67
CA SER A 72 10.65 -3.01 5.49
C SER A 72 11.07 -3.76 4.22
N VAL A 73 10.25 -3.70 3.18
CA VAL A 73 10.57 -4.25 1.85
C VAL A 73 11.82 -3.57 1.27
N GLU A 74 12.03 -2.29 1.59
CA GLU A 74 13.15 -1.46 1.15
C GLU A 74 14.49 -1.80 1.84
N ARG A 75 14.48 -2.67 2.87
CA ARG A 75 15.66 -3.08 3.64
C ARG A 75 15.96 -4.58 3.48
N PRO A 76 16.40 -5.02 2.28
CA PRO A 76 16.70 -6.42 2.01
C PRO A 76 17.78 -7.02 2.90
N ASP A 77 18.77 -6.22 3.28
CA ASP A 77 19.80 -6.59 4.25
C ASP A 77 19.20 -7.12 5.57
N VAL A 78 18.12 -6.50 6.04
CA VAL A 78 17.50 -6.81 7.34
C VAL A 78 16.67 -8.09 7.25
N TRP A 79 15.78 -8.19 6.27
CA TRP A 79 14.91 -9.36 6.17
C TRP A 79 15.64 -10.60 5.64
N GLN A 80 16.65 -10.46 4.77
CA GLN A 80 17.46 -11.60 4.32
C GLN A 80 18.23 -12.22 5.49
N ALA A 81 18.88 -11.40 6.32
CA ALA A 81 19.56 -11.88 7.53
C ALA A 81 18.57 -12.57 8.48
N TRP A 82 17.41 -11.94 8.74
CA TRP A 82 16.40 -12.49 9.63
C TRP A 82 15.84 -13.84 9.19
N PHE A 83 15.62 -14.02 7.88
CA PHE A 83 15.20 -15.29 7.30
C PHE A 83 16.35 -16.30 7.30
N GLY A 84 17.56 -15.89 6.95
CA GLY A 84 18.75 -16.74 6.89
C GLY A 84 19.06 -17.42 8.21
N ASP A 85 19.02 -16.65 9.31
CA ASP A 85 19.19 -17.17 10.67
C ASP A 85 18.16 -18.24 11.03
N ARG A 86 16.96 -18.20 10.45
CA ARG A 86 15.85 -19.14 10.74
C ARG A 86 15.88 -20.39 9.90
N VAL A 87 16.28 -20.27 8.64
CA VAL A 87 16.37 -21.42 7.73
C VAL A 87 17.72 -22.13 7.85
N GLY A 88 18.70 -21.54 8.53
CA GLY A 88 20.04 -22.09 8.71
C GLY A 88 20.88 -22.07 7.42
N ALA A 89 20.53 -21.18 6.48
CA ALA A 89 21.16 -21.03 5.17
C ALA A 89 21.09 -19.57 4.74
N ASP A 90 22.03 -19.14 3.91
CA ASP A 90 22.00 -17.77 3.37
C ASP A 90 20.82 -17.59 2.40
N VAL A 91 20.03 -16.53 2.62
CA VAL A 91 18.87 -16.19 1.79
C VAL A 91 19.26 -15.03 0.88
N SER A 92 19.89 -15.35 -0.25
CA SER A 92 20.16 -14.38 -1.30
C SER A 92 19.00 -14.33 -2.29
N VAL A 93 18.24 -13.23 -2.28
CA VAL A 93 17.18 -13.00 -3.27
C VAL A 93 17.71 -12.04 -4.33
N GLU A 94 17.90 -12.54 -5.54
CA GLU A 94 18.18 -11.70 -6.71
C GLU A 94 17.02 -10.71 -6.91
N ARG A 95 17.32 -9.41 -7.00
CA ARG A 95 16.29 -8.40 -7.30
C ARG A 95 15.79 -8.60 -8.74
N ARG A 96 14.72 -9.37 -8.91
CA ARG A 96 14.00 -9.50 -10.19
C ARG A 96 12.86 -8.49 -10.37
N ASN A 97 12.34 -7.92 -9.28
CA ASN A 97 11.34 -6.85 -9.31
C ASN A 97 11.96 -5.47 -9.61
N VAL A 98 12.85 -5.39 -10.60
CA VAL A 98 13.28 -4.12 -11.16
C VAL A 98 12.21 -3.75 -12.19
N SER A 99 11.27 -2.90 -11.79
CA SER A 99 10.42 -2.20 -12.76
C SER A 99 11.35 -1.58 -13.81
N THR A 100 11.18 -1.94 -15.08
CA THR A 100 11.95 -1.41 -16.21
C THR A 100 11.80 0.11 -16.34
N GLU A 101 10.74 0.68 -15.78
CA GLU A 101 10.53 2.11 -15.66
C GLU A 101 11.06 2.61 -14.30
N ARG A 102 12.25 3.24 -14.36
CA ARG A 102 12.90 3.92 -13.23
C ARG A 102 12.35 5.32 -12.93
N ILE A 103 11.48 5.85 -13.78
CA ILE A 103 10.92 7.17 -13.58
C ILE A 103 9.78 7.03 -12.58
N ALA A 104 9.98 7.63 -11.39
CA ALA A 104 8.90 7.80 -10.44
C ALA A 104 7.82 8.64 -11.14
N PRO A 105 6.57 8.18 -11.17
CA PRO A 105 5.50 8.93 -11.80
C PRO A 105 5.40 10.32 -11.17
N GLU A 106 5.17 11.32 -12.01
CA GLU A 106 5.01 12.69 -11.54
C GLU A 106 3.70 12.82 -10.75
N LEU A 107 3.78 13.51 -9.62
CA LEU A 107 2.65 13.89 -8.79
C LEU A 107 2.77 15.36 -8.49
N SER A 108 1.68 16.11 -8.66
CA SER A 108 1.58 17.48 -8.20
C SER A 108 1.84 17.60 -6.68
N ALA A 109 2.28 18.78 -6.24
CA ALA A 109 2.51 19.04 -4.82
C ALA A 109 1.23 18.85 -3.98
N GLN A 110 0.08 19.20 -4.54
CA GLN A 110 -1.23 18.98 -3.93
C GLN A 110 -1.49 17.49 -3.71
N THR A 111 -1.40 16.66 -4.75
CA THR A 111 -1.66 15.22 -4.63
C THR A 111 -0.68 14.54 -3.68
N ARG A 112 0.58 15.01 -3.62
CA ARG A 112 1.55 14.53 -2.62
C ARG A 112 1.10 14.82 -1.19
N ALA A 113 0.63 16.03 -0.91
CA ALA A 113 0.13 16.40 0.41
C ALA A 113 -1.11 15.57 0.79
N GLU A 114 -2.06 15.41 -0.13
CA GLU A 114 -3.25 14.58 0.06
C GLU A 114 -2.90 13.12 0.38
N LEU A 115 -1.90 12.55 -0.31
CA LEU A 115 -1.41 11.20 -0.03
C LEU A 115 -0.70 11.10 1.33
N VAL A 116 0.06 12.12 1.73
CA VAL A 116 0.70 12.18 3.05
C VAL A 116 -0.35 12.15 4.15
N ASP A 117 -1.39 12.98 4.04
CA ASP A 117 -2.47 13.03 5.01
C ASP A 117 -3.27 11.72 5.02
N TYR A 118 -3.62 11.19 3.84
CA TYR A 118 -4.36 9.94 3.73
C TYR A 118 -3.61 8.77 4.36
N PHE A 119 -2.31 8.65 4.10
CA PHE A 119 -1.44 7.57 4.58
C PHE A 119 -0.74 7.87 5.91
N ALA A 120 -1.18 8.87 6.68
CA ALA A 120 -0.58 9.18 7.97
C ALA A 120 -0.40 7.95 8.91
N PRO A 121 -1.34 6.99 9.00
CA PRO A 121 -1.13 5.74 9.75
C PRO A 121 0.02 4.88 9.22
N GLU A 122 0.13 4.70 7.90
CA GLU A 122 1.21 3.94 7.27
C GLU A 122 2.56 4.66 7.40
N TYR A 123 2.57 5.99 7.37
CA TYR A 123 3.79 6.76 7.66
C TYR A 123 4.22 6.62 9.12
N ALA A 124 3.29 6.49 10.08
CA ALA A 124 3.64 6.16 11.46
C ALA A 124 4.32 4.78 11.58
N VAL A 125 3.93 3.80 10.75
CA VAL A 125 4.63 2.51 10.65
C VAL A 125 6.01 2.70 10.03
N GLN A 126 6.13 3.45 8.93
CA GLN A 126 7.42 3.71 8.29
C GLN A 126 8.42 4.41 9.22
N SER A 127 7.98 5.37 10.02
CA SER A 127 8.86 6.03 11.00
C SER A 127 9.49 5.04 11.99
N ARG A 128 8.77 3.98 12.36
CA ARG A 128 9.31 2.90 13.22
C ARG A 128 10.31 2.00 12.50
N LEU A 129 10.20 1.89 11.18
CA LEU A 129 11.09 1.09 10.34
C LEU A 129 12.30 1.88 9.84
N ALA A 130 12.28 3.21 9.90
CA ALA A 130 13.25 4.07 9.20
C ALA A 130 14.70 3.83 9.62
N GLU A 131 14.94 3.60 10.91
CA GLU A 131 16.29 3.41 11.46
C GLU A 131 16.82 2.00 11.17
N THR A 132 16.07 0.98 11.60
CA THR A 132 16.54 -0.41 11.65
C THR A 132 16.10 -1.24 10.46
N GLY A 133 15.07 -0.82 9.71
CA GLY A 133 14.37 -1.63 8.72
C GLY A 133 13.42 -2.66 9.32
N GLU A 134 13.28 -2.71 10.65
CA GLU A 134 12.40 -3.65 11.33
C GLU A 134 11.76 -3.07 12.59
N TRP A 135 10.53 -3.50 12.84
CA TRP A 135 9.82 -3.23 14.08
C TRP A 135 9.46 -4.56 14.73
N SER A 136 10.22 -4.91 15.77
CA SER A 136 10.00 -6.09 16.59
C SER A 136 9.15 -5.75 17.82
N GLY A 137 8.32 -6.70 18.27
CA GLY A 137 7.39 -6.46 19.38
C GLY A 137 6.27 -5.50 19.02
N ALA A 138 5.82 -5.51 17.76
CA ALA A 138 4.85 -4.55 17.26
C ALA A 138 3.43 -4.78 17.80
N ARG A 139 3.09 -6.03 18.15
CA ARG A 139 1.77 -6.44 18.62
C ARG A 139 1.31 -5.62 19.82
N GLY A 140 0.04 -5.23 19.83
CA GLY A 140 -0.59 -4.47 20.91
C GLY A 140 -0.32 -2.97 20.84
N THR A 141 0.46 -2.50 19.86
CA THR A 141 0.70 -1.06 19.70
C THR A 141 -0.53 -0.39 19.08
N PRO A 142 -1.02 0.74 19.64
CA PRO A 142 -2.10 1.50 19.02
C PRO A 142 -1.71 2.02 17.63
N LEU A 143 -2.58 1.79 16.66
CA LEU A 143 -2.47 2.33 15.30
C LEU A 143 -3.89 2.57 14.75
N ALA A 144 -4.33 3.83 14.78
CA ALA A 144 -5.64 4.22 14.26
C ALA A 144 -5.59 4.26 12.72
N VAL A 145 -6.12 3.21 12.08
CA VAL A 145 -6.29 3.17 10.63
C VAL A 145 -7.76 3.46 10.33
N PRO A 146 -8.09 4.61 9.72
CA PRO A 146 -9.47 4.92 9.42
C PRO A 146 -10.02 3.93 8.38
N PRO A 147 -11.26 3.45 8.53
CA PRO A 147 -11.90 2.66 7.51
C PRO A 147 -11.99 3.48 6.23
N ARG A 148 -11.88 2.83 5.07
CA ARG A 148 -12.06 3.53 3.80
C ARG A 148 -13.48 4.11 3.75
N PRO A 149 -13.66 5.36 3.28
CA PRO A 149 -14.98 5.91 3.05
C PRO A 149 -15.79 4.96 2.17
N THR A 150 -16.94 4.51 2.64
CA THR A 150 -17.91 3.81 1.80
C THR A 150 -18.92 4.85 1.34
N LYS A 151 -19.04 5.11 0.03
CA LYS A 151 -20.17 5.90 -0.44
C LYS A 151 -21.45 5.09 -0.23
N THR A 152 -22.37 5.64 0.56
CA THR A 152 -23.74 5.17 0.70
C THR A 152 -24.35 5.09 -0.70
N LYS A 153 -24.86 3.92 -1.12
CA LYS A 153 -25.66 3.83 -2.34
C LYS A 153 -26.80 4.84 -2.22
N HIS A 154 -26.81 5.89 -3.05
CA HIS A 154 -28.05 6.60 -3.33
C HIS A 154 -28.96 5.59 -4.03
N LEU A 155 -29.86 4.98 -3.25
CA LEU A 155 -31.05 4.34 -3.76
C LEU A 155 -31.80 5.42 -4.55
N LYS A 156 -31.68 5.38 -5.88
CA LYS A 156 -32.57 6.12 -6.77
C LYS A 156 -33.99 5.68 -6.40
N GLY A 157 -34.70 6.55 -5.68
CA GLY A 157 -36.12 6.39 -5.39
C GLY A 157 -36.84 6.21 -6.72
N ALA A 158 -37.52 5.08 -6.86
CA ALA A 158 -38.42 4.84 -7.96
C ALA A 158 -39.58 5.83 -7.85
N GLN A 159 -39.57 6.88 -8.68
CA GLN A 159 -40.78 7.60 -9.02
C GLN A 159 -41.60 6.69 -9.93
N LYS A 160 -42.64 6.06 -9.36
CA LYS A 160 -43.79 5.60 -10.13
C LYS A 160 -44.65 6.82 -10.43
N SER A 161 -44.97 7.03 -11.70
CA SER A 161 -46.15 7.77 -12.18
C SER A 161 -46.98 6.82 -13.02
#